data_AF-Q6TMP5-F1
#
_entry.id   AF-Q6TMP5-F1
#
_cell.length_a   1.000
_cell.length_b   1.000
_cell.length_c   1.000
_cell.angle_alpha   90.00
_cell.angle_beta   90.00
_cell.angle_gamma   90.00
#
_symmetry.space_group_name_H-M   'P 1'
#
loop_
_entity.id
_entity.type
_entity.pdbx_description
1 polymer ?
#
loop_
_entity_poly.entity_id
_entity_poly.type
_entity_poly.pdbx_seq_one_letter_code
_entity_poly.pdbx_strand_id
1 'polypeptide(L)'
;MPDGPTLIPIPVFTEYAWHLPCPQCDADARQPCQAPRKQSRHDRLNKLLTQNGRDPIPAPEYGFMHAQRTAAGVRHRARDIGAAPWREDRTPGVRYDTIDRSEPWTAPSRSDHPELILAPDDVDRSGRARLGANRYDRSTIAWPYGLEDGVARAVRKDPERLARALVHLAVGRSTLVSWASHYGLTSSRREPCCTRWLTRPAHRVCRLDPMTGDRECWDGYSYGRDWRDHPMAWTTTEGRPAALTSAPYLRPEHVATELDILTSRDERLAWISGADGWYGFHTHQIVIWRRDLLGRIDTADRIRDAVQTALSPAIAPPGTT
;
A
#
# COMPACT_ATOMS: atom_id res chain seq x y z
N MET A 1 26.75 6.27 36.55
CA MET A 1 25.57 5.97 35.71
C MET A 1 26.15 5.56 34.36
N PRO A 2 26.14 4.28 33.97
CA PRO A 2 26.62 3.93 32.64
C PRO A 2 25.61 4.48 31.63
N ASP A 3 26.15 5.11 30.59
CA ASP A 3 25.38 5.72 29.51
C ASP A 3 24.38 4.71 28.95
N GLY A 4 23.11 5.12 28.88
CA GLY A 4 22.06 4.31 28.26
C GLY A 4 22.45 3.94 26.82
N PRO A 5 21.95 2.80 26.30
CA PRO A 5 22.33 2.33 24.98
C PRO A 5 22.10 3.44 23.94
N THR A 6 23.19 3.90 23.33
CA THR A 6 23.14 4.92 22.28
C THR A 6 22.38 4.32 21.11
N LEU A 7 21.14 4.77 20.90
CA LEU A 7 20.30 4.34 19.80
C LEU A 7 20.96 4.76 18.49
N ILE A 8 21.48 3.79 17.72
CA ILE A 8 21.97 4.05 16.36
C ILE A 8 20.73 4.17 15.46
N PRO A 9 20.48 5.33 14.84
CA PRO A 9 19.35 5.50 13.95
C PRO A 9 19.53 4.63 12.70
N ILE A 10 18.42 4.09 12.19
CA ILE A 10 18.44 3.37 10.90
C ILE A 10 18.85 4.37 9.82
N PRO A 11 19.87 4.07 9.01
CA PRO A 11 20.30 4.92 7.90
C PRO A 11 19.12 5.34 7.02
N VAL A 12 19.15 6.59 6.57
CA VAL A 12 18.16 7.09 5.61
C VAL A 12 18.34 6.38 4.26
N PHE A 13 17.29 6.28 3.46
CA PHE A 13 17.36 5.54 2.18
C PHE A 13 18.43 6.07 1.22
N THR A 14 18.79 7.36 1.32
CA THR A 14 19.89 7.96 0.56
C THR A 14 21.25 7.37 0.92
N GLU A 15 21.46 7.01 2.18
CA GLU A 15 22.69 6.36 2.65
C GLU A 15 22.76 4.91 2.15
N TYR A 16 21.65 4.15 2.18
CA TYR A 16 21.58 2.84 1.52
C TYR A 16 21.87 2.94 0.01
N ALA A 17 21.31 3.94 -0.67
CA ALA A 17 21.53 4.16 -2.09
C ALA A 17 23.00 4.51 -2.40
N TRP A 18 23.65 5.27 -1.51
CA TRP A 18 25.06 5.62 -1.62
C TRP A 18 25.95 4.37 -1.62
N HIS A 19 25.61 3.36 -0.81
CA HIS A 19 26.35 2.10 -0.69
C HIS A 19 26.15 1.11 -1.85
N LEU A 20 25.31 1.42 -2.84
CA LEU A 20 25.04 0.55 -3.98
C LEU A 20 25.65 1.12 -5.26
N PRO A 21 26.08 0.28 -6.22
CA PRO A 21 26.44 0.77 -7.55
C PRO A 21 25.23 1.37 -8.25
N CYS A 22 25.46 2.31 -9.17
CA CYS A 22 24.41 2.93 -9.96
C CYS A 22 24.11 2.09 -11.20
N PRO A 23 22.90 1.54 -11.37
CA PRO A 23 22.55 0.75 -12.56
C PRO A 23 22.35 1.59 -13.83
N GLN A 24 22.36 2.92 -13.72
CA GLN A 24 22.08 3.82 -14.84
C GLN A 24 23.35 4.42 -15.46
N CYS A 25 24.40 4.62 -14.66
CA CYS A 25 25.64 5.24 -15.11
C CYS A 25 26.88 4.50 -14.62
N ASP A 26 26.69 3.29 -14.09
CA ASP A 26 27.73 2.40 -13.58
C ASP A 26 28.67 3.01 -12.54
N ALA A 27 28.24 4.10 -11.89
CA ALA A 27 29.01 4.72 -10.81
C ALA A 27 29.06 3.77 -9.61
N ASP A 28 30.26 3.42 -9.19
CA ASP A 28 30.52 2.50 -8.09
C ASP A 28 29.81 2.90 -6.78
N ALA A 29 29.72 1.93 -5.87
CA ALA A 29 29.32 2.18 -4.50
C ALA A 29 30.20 3.29 -3.89
N ARG A 30 29.57 4.20 -3.13
CA ARG A 30 30.20 5.39 -2.54
C ARG A 30 30.85 6.36 -3.54
N GLN A 31 30.47 6.31 -4.81
CA GLN A 31 30.83 7.31 -5.80
C GLN A 31 29.59 8.10 -6.25
N PRO A 32 29.70 9.42 -6.48
CA PRO A 32 28.58 10.23 -6.97
C PRO A 32 28.17 9.77 -8.36
N CYS A 33 26.86 9.82 -8.64
CA CYS A 33 26.39 9.55 -9.99
C CYS A 33 26.72 10.73 -10.91
N GLN A 34 27.02 10.42 -12.16
CA GLN A 34 27.03 11.40 -13.24
C GLN A 34 25.58 11.73 -13.64
N ALA A 35 24.89 12.55 -12.83
CA ALA A 35 23.47 12.88 -12.99
C ALA A 35 23.27 14.32 -13.53
N PRO A 36 23.67 14.63 -14.78
CA PRO A 36 23.76 16.00 -15.30
C PRO A 36 22.43 16.75 -15.25
N ARG A 37 21.31 16.07 -15.50
CA ARG A 37 19.97 16.70 -15.43
C ARG A 37 19.63 17.19 -14.02
N LYS A 38 20.03 16.46 -12.98
CA LYS A 38 19.80 16.86 -11.58
C LYS A 38 20.74 17.99 -11.18
N GLN A 39 22.00 17.91 -11.60
CA GLN A 39 22.98 18.97 -11.42
C GLN A 39 22.51 20.28 -12.07
N SER A 40 22.17 20.27 -13.37
CA SER A 40 21.72 21.47 -14.07
C SER A 40 20.42 22.05 -13.50
N ARG A 41 19.52 21.21 -12.97
CA ARG A 41 18.31 21.69 -12.27
C ARG A 41 18.66 22.39 -10.97
N HIS A 42 19.61 21.84 -10.21
CA HIS A 42 20.11 22.45 -8.98
C HIS A 42 20.82 23.78 -9.26
N ASP A 43 21.68 23.83 -10.26
CA ASP A 43 22.40 25.05 -10.66
C ASP A 43 21.42 26.14 -11.13
N ARG A 44 20.39 25.76 -11.89
CA ARG A 44 19.32 26.69 -12.31
C ARG A 44 18.55 27.24 -11.12
N LEU A 45 18.25 26.41 -10.12
CA LEU A 45 17.57 26.83 -8.90
C LEU A 45 18.45 27.80 -8.09
N ASN A 46 19.72 27.47 -7.90
CA ASN A 46 20.66 28.33 -7.17
C ASN A 46 20.86 29.68 -7.89
N LYS A 47 20.93 29.68 -9.23
CA LYS A 47 20.96 30.93 -10.00
C LYS A 47 19.75 31.82 -9.72
N LEU A 48 18.55 31.24 -9.65
CA LEU A 48 17.32 31.97 -9.32
C LEU A 48 17.33 32.48 -7.87
N LEU A 49 17.85 31.70 -6.92
CA LEU A 49 17.95 32.11 -5.52
C LEU A 49 18.89 33.31 -5.37
N THR A 50 20.08 33.24 -5.96
CA THR A 50 21.05 34.34 -5.94
C THR A 50 20.51 35.60 -6.60
N GLN A 51 19.80 35.47 -7.74
CA GLN A 51 19.14 36.61 -8.40
C GLN A 51 18.08 37.30 -7.52
N ASN A 52 17.48 36.57 -6.57
CA ASN A 52 16.50 37.07 -5.63
C ASN A 52 17.10 37.41 -4.25
N GLY A 53 18.43 37.54 -4.15
CA GLY A 53 19.12 37.88 -2.90
C GLY A 53 19.03 36.80 -1.82
N ARG A 54 18.80 35.53 -2.20
CA ARG A 54 18.78 34.38 -1.28
C ARG A 54 20.03 33.55 -1.43
N ASP A 55 20.43 32.91 -0.32
CA ASP A 55 21.58 32.01 -0.29
C ASP A 55 21.34 30.77 -1.18
N PRO A 56 22.38 30.30 -1.88
CA PRO A 56 22.31 29.06 -2.65
C PRO A 56 22.17 27.84 -1.73
N ILE A 57 21.48 26.81 -2.22
CA ILE A 57 21.34 25.55 -1.51
C ILE A 57 22.60 24.71 -1.77
N PRO A 58 23.24 24.14 -0.73
CA PRO A 58 24.37 23.23 -0.92
C PRO A 58 23.91 21.94 -1.60
N ALA A 59 24.80 21.33 -2.38
CA ALA A 59 24.53 20.02 -2.94
C ALA A 59 24.28 18.99 -1.81
N PRO A 60 23.48 17.93 -2.07
CA PRO A 60 23.27 16.86 -1.10
C PRO A 60 24.60 16.22 -0.67
N GLU A 61 24.68 15.81 0.59
CA GLU A 61 25.88 15.19 1.20
C GLU A 61 26.43 14.01 0.38
N TYR A 62 25.55 13.15 -0.15
CA TYR A 62 25.91 11.99 -0.98
C TYR A 62 25.86 12.27 -2.49
N GLY A 63 25.89 13.55 -2.88
CA GLY A 63 25.76 13.99 -4.27
C GLY A 63 24.39 13.70 -4.90
N PHE A 64 24.24 14.06 -6.17
CA PHE A 64 23.04 13.75 -6.93
C PHE A 64 23.08 12.31 -7.41
N MET A 65 22.11 11.49 -6.99
CA MET A 65 21.99 10.10 -7.44
C MET A 65 20.96 9.94 -8.54
N HIS A 66 21.16 8.99 -9.46
CA HIS A 66 20.11 8.55 -10.38
C HIS A 66 18.93 7.93 -9.63
N ALA A 67 17.72 8.12 -10.17
CA ALA A 67 16.50 7.62 -9.53
C ALA A 67 16.53 6.10 -9.33
N GLN A 68 17.14 5.36 -10.26
CA GLN A 68 17.27 3.91 -10.15
C GLN A 68 18.18 3.48 -8.99
N ARG A 69 19.27 4.22 -8.71
CA ARG A 69 20.15 3.98 -7.54
C ARG A 69 19.42 4.29 -6.24
N THR A 70 18.67 5.39 -6.20
CA THR A 70 17.81 5.72 -5.05
C THR A 70 16.76 4.63 -4.80
N ALA A 71 16.09 4.14 -5.85
CA ALA A 71 15.12 3.05 -5.75
C ALA A 71 15.76 1.73 -5.27
N ALA A 72 16.99 1.44 -5.69
CA ALA A 72 17.76 0.31 -5.16
C ALA A 72 18.03 0.46 -3.65
N GLY A 73 18.42 1.66 -3.20
CA GLY A 73 18.60 1.96 -1.78
C GLY A 73 17.31 1.83 -0.96
N VAL A 74 16.17 2.26 -1.50
CA VAL A 74 14.86 2.08 -0.86
C VAL A 74 14.50 0.59 -0.71
N ARG A 75 14.67 -0.21 -1.77
CA ARG A 75 14.44 -1.66 -1.71
C ARG A 75 15.37 -2.33 -0.70
N HIS A 76 16.64 -1.93 -0.67
CA HIS A 76 17.61 -2.49 0.26
C HIS A 76 17.27 -2.15 1.72
N ARG A 77 16.89 -0.90 1.99
CA ARG A 77 16.43 -0.47 3.31
C ARG A 77 15.18 -1.22 3.75
N ALA A 78 14.22 -1.44 2.85
CA ALA A 78 13.01 -2.19 3.16
C ALA A 78 13.33 -3.65 3.51
N ARG A 79 14.26 -4.29 2.79
CA ARG A 79 14.74 -5.65 3.11
C ARG A 79 15.46 -5.70 4.44
N ASP A 80 16.35 -4.76 4.72
CA ASP A 80 17.10 -4.71 5.98
C ASP A 80 16.17 -4.48 7.18
N ILE A 81 15.13 -3.65 7.03
CA ILE A 81 14.08 -3.50 8.05
C ILE A 81 13.24 -4.77 8.21
N GLY A 82 12.91 -5.46 7.11
CA GLY A 82 12.12 -6.68 7.11
C GLY A 82 12.85 -7.90 7.67
N ALA A 83 14.19 -7.92 7.59
CA ALA A 83 15.04 -8.97 8.13
C ALA A 83 15.59 -8.67 9.52
N ALA A 84 15.45 -7.44 10.03
CA ALA A 84 15.96 -7.07 11.34
C ALA A 84 15.16 -7.73 12.47
N PRO A 85 15.82 -8.23 13.54
CA PRO A 85 15.13 -8.73 14.72
C PRO A 85 14.38 -7.60 15.46
N TRP A 86 13.56 -7.99 16.44
CA TRP A 86 12.82 -7.07 17.30
C TRP A 86 13.77 -6.01 17.90
N ARG A 87 13.24 -4.82 18.15
CA ARG A 87 14.04 -3.63 18.49
C ARG A 87 15.00 -3.84 19.66
N GLU A 88 14.61 -4.72 20.59
CA GLU A 88 15.32 -5.06 21.82
C GLU A 88 16.51 -6.01 21.59
N ASP A 89 16.49 -6.77 20.48
CA ASP A 89 17.47 -7.79 20.12
C ASP A 89 18.52 -7.29 19.11
N ARG A 90 18.49 -5.98 18.79
CA ARG A 90 19.38 -5.40 17.79
C ARG A 90 20.75 -5.10 18.40
N THR A 91 21.80 -5.62 17.76
CA THR A 91 23.17 -5.21 18.07
C THR A 91 23.50 -3.93 17.30
N PRO A 92 23.98 -2.87 17.96
CA PRO A 92 24.38 -1.62 17.32
C PRO A 92 25.46 -1.85 16.24
N GLY A 93 25.25 -1.31 15.03
CA GLY A 93 26.24 -1.33 13.94
C GLY A 93 26.25 -2.59 13.06
N VAL A 94 25.41 -3.58 13.34
CA VAL A 94 25.31 -4.83 12.55
C VAL A 94 24.25 -4.68 11.44
N ARG A 95 24.62 -5.06 10.21
CA ARG A 95 23.72 -5.24 9.06
C ARG A 95 23.17 -6.66 9.05
N TYR A 96 21.90 -6.85 8.72
CA TYR A 96 21.23 -8.16 8.80
C TYR A 96 20.95 -8.80 7.43
N ASP A 97 21.68 -8.38 6.39
CA ASP A 97 21.60 -8.97 5.05
C ASP A 97 22.48 -10.23 4.93
N THR A 98 21.94 -11.27 4.32
CA THR A 98 22.61 -12.55 4.06
C THR A 98 23.49 -12.51 2.80
N ILE A 99 24.21 -11.42 2.54
CA ILE A 99 25.10 -11.34 1.36
C ILE A 99 26.51 -11.91 1.66
N ASP A 100 26.89 -12.11 2.92
CA ASP A 100 28.21 -12.67 3.28
C ASP A 100 28.20 -14.12 3.79
N ARG A 101 27.17 -14.93 3.50
CA ARG A 101 27.18 -16.38 3.83
C ARG A 101 26.83 -17.24 2.62
N SER A 102 27.87 -17.88 2.09
CA SER A 102 27.85 -18.77 0.93
C SER A 102 27.33 -20.18 1.24
N GLU A 103 26.13 -20.31 1.79
CA GLU A 103 25.37 -21.58 1.72
C GLU A 103 23.87 -21.32 1.53
N PRO A 104 23.17 -22.14 0.72
CA PRO A 104 21.81 -21.86 0.30
C PRO A 104 20.82 -22.22 1.40
N TRP A 105 20.16 -21.22 1.97
CA TRP A 105 18.99 -21.47 2.77
C TRP A 105 17.86 -21.96 1.86
N THR A 106 17.49 -23.23 1.99
CA THR A 106 16.29 -23.79 1.38
C THR A 106 15.21 -23.82 2.44
N ALA A 107 14.21 -22.94 2.31
CA ALA A 107 13.00 -23.03 3.10
C ALA A 107 12.22 -24.29 2.73
N PRO A 108 11.58 -25.00 3.68
CA PRO A 108 10.59 -25.99 3.32
C PRO A 108 9.45 -25.29 2.56
N SER A 109 9.10 -25.79 1.39
CA SER A 109 7.87 -25.37 0.70
C SER A 109 6.66 -25.79 1.54
N ARG A 110 6.00 -24.80 2.14
CA ARG A 110 4.55 -24.80 2.34
C ARG A 110 4.08 -23.38 2.05
N SER A 111 3.26 -23.21 1.02
CA SER A 111 2.54 -21.96 0.78
C SER A 111 1.50 -21.79 1.88
N ASP A 112 1.59 -20.75 2.69
CA ASP A 112 0.51 -20.36 3.61
C ASP A 112 -0.66 -19.67 2.88
N HIS A 113 -0.55 -19.48 1.56
CA HIS A 113 -1.41 -18.60 0.76
C HIS A 113 -1.82 -19.13 -0.64
N PRO A 114 -1.98 -20.46 -0.89
CA PRO A 114 -2.34 -20.93 -2.24
C PRO A 114 -3.73 -20.43 -2.70
N GLU A 115 -4.61 -20.05 -1.76
CA GLU A 115 -5.95 -19.51 -2.04
C GLU A 115 -5.96 -17.99 -2.33
N LEU A 116 -4.87 -17.27 -2.05
CA LEU A 116 -4.76 -15.82 -2.23
C LEU A 116 -4.23 -15.41 -3.61
N ILE A 117 -3.95 -16.36 -4.50
CA ILE A 117 -3.39 -16.07 -5.82
C ILE A 117 -4.35 -16.65 -6.86
N LEU A 118 -5.18 -15.78 -7.42
CA LEU A 118 -6.05 -16.15 -8.54
C LEU A 118 -5.28 -16.01 -9.85
N ALA A 119 -5.46 -16.98 -10.76
CA ALA A 119 -5.04 -16.79 -12.15
C ALA A 119 -5.78 -15.58 -12.74
N PRO A 120 -5.21 -14.87 -13.73
CA PRO A 120 -5.86 -13.69 -14.33
C PRO A 120 -7.32 -13.94 -14.76
N ASP A 121 -7.63 -15.12 -15.31
CA ASP A 121 -8.99 -15.50 -15.73
C ASP A 121 -9.95 -15.74 -14.54
N ASP A 122 -9.43 -16.03 -13.36
CA ASP A 122 -10.21 -16.18 -12.13
C ASP A 122 -10.48 -14.83 -11.45
N VAL A 123 -9.67 -13.80 -11.72
CA VAL A 123 -9.85 -12.45 -11.17
C VAL A 123 -11.17 -11.83 -11.63
N ASP A 124 -11.52 -11.97 -12.91
CA ASP A 124 -12.79 -11.42 -13.41
C ASP A 124 -14.01 -12.20 -12.90
N ARG A 125 -13.91 -13.54 -12.85
CA ARG A 125 -14.98 -14.39 -12.31
C ARG A 125 -15.24 -14.09 -10.84
N SER A 126 -14.18 -14.08 -10.03
CA SER A 126 -14.28 -13.81 -8.60
C SER A 126 -14.60 -12.33 -8.34
N GLY A 127 -14.02 -11.41 -9.11
CA GLY A 127 -14.34 -9.98 -9.07
C GLY A 127 -15.83 -9.72 -9.32
N ARG A 128 -16.43 -10.38 -10.33
CA ARG A 128 -17.87 -10.30 -10.58
C ARG A 128 -18.69 -10.90 -9.43
N ALA A 129 -18.25 -12.01 -8.83
CA ALA A 129 -18.94 -12.60 -7.69
C ALA A 129 -18.91 -11.71 -6.44
N ARG A 130 -17.78 -11.02 -6.18
CA ARG A 130 -17.59 -10.25 -4.94
C ARG A 130 -17.99 -8.79 -5.06
N LEU A 131 -17.75 -8.14 -6.20
CA LEU A 131 -18.07 -6.72 -6.41
C LEU A 131 -19.41 -6.55 -7.14
N GLY A 132 -19.79 -7.54 -7.93
CA GLY A 132 -20.97 -7.47 -8.77
C GLY A 132 -20.76 -6.66 -10.05
N ALA A 133 -21.86 -6.45 -10.78
CA ALA A 133 -21.87 -5.68 -12.02
C ALA A 133 -21.90 -4.17 -11.76
N ASN A 134 -21.17 -3.40 -12.57
CA ASN A 134 -21.16 -1.94 -12.54
C ASN A 134 -22.58 -1.38 -12.80
N ARG A 135 -22.95 -0.33 -12.07
CA ARG A 135 -24.29 0.28 -12.15
C ARG A 135 -24.57 0.96 -13.49
N TYR A 136 -23.54 1.50 -14.13
CA TYR A 136 -23.64 2.24 -15.39
C TYR A 136 -23.45 1.32 -16.60
N ASP A 137 -22.65 0.26 -16.44
CA ASP A 137 -22.42 -0.72 -17.49
C ASP A 137 -22.43 -2.13 -16.88
N ARG A 138 -23.58 -2.80 -16.95
CA ARG A 138 -23.75 -4.12 -16.34
C ARG A 138 -22.88 -5.21 -16.97
N SER A 139 -22.27 -4.95 -18.13
CA SER A 139 -21.31 -5.87 -18.75
C SER A 139 -19.96 -5.87 -18.03
N THR A 140 -19.64 -4.81 -17.29
CA THR A 140 -18.38 -4.67 -16.54
C THR A 140 -18.56 -4.94 -15.05
N ILE A 141 -17.44 -5.21 -14.37
CA ILE A 141 -17.38 -5.40 -12.91
C ILE A 141 -17.39 -4.03 -12.23
N ALA A 142 -18.03 -3.93 -11.07
CA ALA A 142 -18.06 -2.73 -10.24
C ALA A 142 -16.70 -2.52 -9.51
N TRP A 143 -15.63 -2.35 -10.27
CA TRP A 143 -14.31 -2.05 -9.72
C TRP A 143 -14.36 -0.74 -8.90
N PRO A 144 -13.68 -0.70 -7.74
CA PRO A 144 -13.58 0.52 -6.95
C PRO A 144 -12.65 1.52 -7.64
N TYR A 145 -12.64 2.74 -7.08
CA TYR A 145 -11.81 3.84 -7.56
C TYR A 145 -10.35 3.42 -7.78
N GLY A 146 -9.79 3.83 -8.91
CA GLY A 146 -8.41 3.56 -9.30
C GLY A 146 -8.18 2.17 -9.88
N LEU A 147 -9.19 1.30 -9.86
CA LEU A 147 -9.15 -0.05 -10.45
C LEU A 147 -10.10 -0.21 -11.64
N GLU A 148 -10.74 0.87 -12.13
CA GLU A 148 -11.65 0.81 -13.27
C GLU A 148 -10.91 0.81 -14.62
N ASP A 149 -11.56 0.29 -15.67
CA ASP A 149 -11.03 0.31 -17.04
C ASP A 149 -10.79 1.73 -17.57
N GLY A 150 -11.42 2.75 -16.95
CA GLY A 150 -11.17 4.16 -17.22
C GLY A 150 -9.69 4.55 -17.07
N VAL A 151 -8.97 3.95 -16.12
CA VAL A 151 -7.56 4.27 -15.83
C VAL A 151 -6.67 3.96 -17.03
N ALA A 152 -6.76 2.74 -17.59
CA ALA A 152 -6.01 2.39 -18.79
C ALA A 152 -6.46 3.19 -20.03
N ARG A 153 -7.78 3.40 -20.18
CA ARG A 153 -8.33 4.17 -21.31
C ARG A 153 -7.84 5.62 -21.36
N ALA A 154 -7.58 6.23 -20.19
CA ALA A 154 -7.09 7.61 -20.09
C ALA A 154 -5.65 7.78 -20.64
N VAL A 155 -4.81 6.74 -20.54
CA VAL A 155 -3.40 6.78 -20.95
C VAL A 155 -3.12 6.03 -22.25
N ARG A 156 -4.16 5.55 -22.95
CA ARG A 156 -4.04 4.66 -24.13
C ARG A 156 -3.16 5.16 -25.27
N LYS A 157 -2.92 6.47 -25.35
CA LYS A 157 -2.10 7.10 -26.41
C LYS A 157 -0.60 7.07 -26.10
N ASP A 158 -0.22 6.75 -24.86
CA ASP A 158 1.17 6.62 -24.39
C ASP A 158 1.43 5.14 -24.06
N PRO A 159 2.15 4.39 -24.92
CA PRO A 159 2.35 2.95 -24.74
C PRO A 159 3.01 2.57 -23.42
N GLU A 160 3.96 3.36 -22.94
CA GLU A 160 4.63 3.06 -21.68
C GLU A 160 3.72 3.32 -20.48
N ARG A 161 2.96 4.41 -20.49
CA ARG A 161 1.97 4.68 -19.43
C ARG A 161 0.85 3.66 -19.46
N LEU A 162 0.42 3.22 -20.64
CA LEU A 162 -0.57 2.16 -20.80
C LEU A 162 -0.07 0.85 -20.20
N ALA A 163 1.15 0.42 -20.53
CA ALA A 163 1.75 -0.80 -19.96
C ALA A 163 1.81 -0.73 -18.42
N ARG A 164 2.26 0.40 -17.85
CA ARG A 164 2.27 0.61 -16.39
C ARG A 164 0.87 0.58 -15.79
N ALA A 165 -0.11 1.19 -16.43
CA ALA A 165 -1.50 1.18 -15.98
C ALA A 165 -2.11 -0.23 -16.00
N LEU A 166 -1.82 -1.03 -17.02
CA LEU A 166 -2.29 -2.42 -17.11
C LEU A 166 -1.68 -3.30 -16.02
N VAL A 167 -0.37 -3.20 -15.77
CA VAL A 167 0.27 -3.91 -14.65
C VAL A 167 -0.33 -3.49 -13.31
N HIS A 168 -0.53 -2.17 -13.13
CA HIS A 168 -1.16 -1.65 -11.92
C HIS A 168 -2.57 -2.22 -11.70
N LEU A 169 -3.42 -2.18 -12.73
CA LEU A 169 -4.78 -2.74 -12.69
C LEU A 169 -4.74 -4.25 -12.40
N ALA A 170 -3.87 -5.00 -13.07
CA ALA A 170 -3.75 -6.44 -12.86
C ALA A 170 -3.39 -6.78 -11.40
N VAL A 171 -2.37 -6.11 -10.84
CA VAL A 171 -1.94 -6.33 -9.46
C VAL A 171 -3.01 -5.88 -8.46
N GLY A 172 -3.57 -4.68 -8.62
CA GLY A 172 -4.57 -4.13 -7.70
C GLY A 172 -5.86 -4.94 -7.67
N ARG A 173 -6.38 -5.33 -8.85
CA ARG A 173 -7.58 -6.18 -8.96
C ARG A 173 -7.35 -7.56 -8.36
N SER A 174 -6.22 -8.20 -8.68
CA SER A 174 -5.87 -9.50 -8.10
C SER A 174 -5.78 -9.42 -6.59
N THR A 175 -5.05 -8.43 -6.05
CA THR A 175 -4.89 -8.23 -4.60
C THR A 175 -6.24 -8.07 -3.89
N LEU A 176 -7.11 -7.19 -4.42
CA LEU A 176 -8.43 -6.92 -3.85
C LEU A 176 -9.32 -8.18 -3.85
N VAL A 177 -9.40 -8.86 -4.99
CA VAL A 177 -10.27 -10.04 -5.15
C VAL A 177 -9.75 -11.21 -4.33
N SER A 178 -8.44 -11.41 -4.26
CA SER A 178 -7.82 -12.41 -3.40
C SER A 178 -8.11 -12.15 -1.93
N TRP A 179 -7.91 -10.91 -1.45
CA TRP A 179 -8.26 -10.53 -0.07
C TRP A 179 -9.72 -10.84 0.23
N ALA A 180 -10.64 -10.39 -0.64
CA ALA A 180 -12.06 -10.64 -0.46
C ALA A 180 -12.41 -12.14 -0.52
N SER A 181 -11.73 -12.90 -1.38
CA SER A 181 -11.95 -14.34 -1.52
C SER A 181 -11.55 -15.09 -0.25
N HIS A 182 -10.34 -14.83 0.24
CA HIS A 182 -9.77 -15.44 1.43
C HIS A 182 -10.60 -15.21 2.69
N TYR A 183 -11.15 -14.00 2.86
CA TYR A 183 -12.01 -13.68 4.01
C TYR A 183 -13.50 -13.95 3.77
N GLY A 184 -13.89 -14.56 2.63
CA GLY A 184 -15.30 -14.86 2.34
C GLY A 184 -16.20 -13.63 2.19
N LEU A 185 -15.65 -12.54 1.67
CA LEU A 185 -16.29 -11.22 1.62
C LEU A 185 -16.91 -10.88 0.26
N THR A 186 -18.06 -10.21 0.31
CA THR A 186 -18.71 -9.55 -0.83
C THR A 186 -18.83 -8.07 -0.56
N SER A 187 -18.59 -7.24 -1.56
CA SER A 187 -18.79 -5.79 -1.45
C SER A 187 -20.27 -5.48 -1.30
N SER A 188 -20.59 -4.66 -0.30
CA SER A 188 -21.91 -4.05 -0.21
C SER A 188 -22.02 -2.92 -1.23
N ARG A 189 -22.98 -3.03 -2.13
CA ARG A 189 -23.33 -1.96 -3.08
C ARG A 189 -24.04 -0.77 -2.45
N ARG A 190 -24.42 -0.88 -1.17
CA ARG A 190 -25.06 0.21 -0.43
C ARG A 190 -23.98 0.89 0.39
N GLU A 191 -23.88 2.21 0.26
CA GLU A 191 -22.86 2.99 0.95
C GLU A 191 -22.97 2.78 2.47
N PRO A 192 -21.89 2.33 3.13
CA PRO A 192 -21.88 2.28 4.58
C PRO A 192 -21.98 3.71 5.11
N CYS A 193 -22.94 3.96 6.00
CA CYS A 193 -23.11 5.29 6.58
C CYS A 193 -21.96 5.64 7.54
N CYS A 194 -21.44 4.66 8.31
CA CYS A 194 -20.35 4.82 9.27
C CYS A 194 -19.88 3.51 9.92
N THR A 195 -18.86 3.58 10.77
CA THR A 195 -18.30 2.45 11.53
C THR A 195 -19.35 1.71 12.38
N ARG A 196 -20.40 2.41 12.86
CA ARG A 196 -21.57 1.77 13.53
C ARG A 196 -22.20 0.66 12.69
N TRP A 197 -22.12 0.76 11.37
CA TRP A 197 -22.66 -0.27 10.48
C TRP A 197 -22.04 -1.65 10.77
N LEU A 198 -20.75 -1.71 11.14
CA LEU A 198 -20.07 -2.97 11.45
C LEU A 198 -20.71 -3.69 12.65
N THR A 199 -21.24 -2.96 13.62
CA THR A 199 -21.76 -3.56 14.86
C THR A 199 -23.18 -4.09 14.74
N ARG A 200 -23.81 -3.91 13.57
CA ARG A 200 -25.17 -4.36 13.28
C ARG A 200 -25.20 -5.83 12.87
N PRO A 201 -26.28 -6.56 13.18
CA PRO A 201 -26.42 -7.97 12.78
C PRO A 201 -26.63 -8.16 11.28
N ALA A 202 -27.09 -7.12 10.57
CA ALA A 202 -27.34 -7.16 9.14
C ALA A 202 -27.09 -5.80 8.48
N HIS A 203 -26.80 -5.82 7.18
CA HIS A 203 -26.60 -4.61 6.40
C HIS A 203 -27.83 -3.69 6.43
N ARG A 204 -27.74 -2.55 7.13
CA ARG A 204 -28.76 -1.48 7.13
C ARG A 204 -28.11 -0.10 7.07
N VAL A 205 -28.56 0.74 6.13
CA VAL A 205 -28.16 2.16 6.06
C VAL A 205 -28.66 2.86 7.33
N CYS A 206 -27.86 3.79 7.87
CA CYS A 206 -28.30 4.62 8.98
C CYS A 206 -29.49 5.47 8.51
N ARG A 207 -30.60 5.42 9.24
CA ARG A 207 -31.71 6.33 8.99
C ARG A 207 -31.32 7.70 9.53
N LEU A 208 -31.77 8.74 8.84
CA LEU A 208 -31.86 10.08 9.41
C LEU A 208 -32.95 10.04 10.48
N ASP A 209 -32.67 10.58 11.65
CA ASP A 209 -33.71 10.93 12.61
C ASP A 209 -34.55 12.05 11.98
N PRO A 210 -35.86 11.84 11.78
CA PRO A 210 -36.72 12.83 11.12
C PRO A 210 -36.98 14.09 11.95
N MET A 211 -36.69 14.06 13.26
CA MET A 211 -36.92 15.18 14.19
C MET A 211 -35.67 16.04 14.38
N THR A 212 -34.50 15.42 14.51
CA THR A 212 -33.23 16.14 14.70
C THR A 212 -32.49 16.41 13.38
N GLY A 213 -32.81 15.65 12.32
CA GLY A 213 -32.02 15.63 11.09
C GLY A 213 -30.71 14.86 11.24
N ASP A 214 -30.42 14.32 12.43
CA ASP A 214 -29.15 13.69 12.74
C ASP A 214 -29.13 12.24 12.27
N ARG A 215 -27.96 11.81 11.77
CA ARG A 215 -27.72 10.37 11.59
C ARG A 215 -27.22 9.82 12.91
N GLU A 216 -27.85 8.75 13.36
CA GLU A 216 -27.43 7.93 14.51
C GLU A 216 -26.09 7.21 14.22
N CYS A 217 -25.02 7.98 14.07
CA CYS A 217 -23.80 7.59 13.40
C CYS A 217 -22.59 7.69 14.34
N TRP A 218 -21.78 6.64 14.42
CA TRP A 218 -20.61 6.64 15.31
C TRP A 218 -19.52 7.60 14.85
N ASP A 219 -19.46 7.86 13.54
CA ASP A 219 -18.51 8.74 12.90
C ASP A 219 -18.95 10.24 12.93
N GLY A 220 -19.98 10.61 13.70
CA GLY A 220 -20.46 12.01 13.81
C GLY A 220 -21.07 12.61 12.52
N TYR A 221 -21.18 13.95 12.43
CA TYR A 221 -21.57 14.70 11.23
C TYR A 221 -20.43 14.83 10.20
N SER A 222 -20.80 15.03 8.94
CA SER A 222 -20.11 14.78 7.67
C SER A 222 -18.81 15.54 7.32
N TYR A 223 -18.19 16.35 8.19
CA TYR A 223 -17.15 17.31 7.75
C TYR A 223 -15.69 17.02 8.13
N GLY A 224 -15.35 15.82 8.64
CA GLY A 224 -13.97 15.50 9.02
C GLY A 224 -13.55 14.05 8.79
N ARG A 225 -14.05 13.38 7.74
CA ARG A 225 -13.84 11.93 7.54
C ARG A 225 -12.78 11.62 6.50
N ASP A 226 -11.64 12.30 6.58
CA ASP A 226 -10.59 12.17 5.57
C ASP A 226 -10.03 10.74 5.50
N TRP A 227 -10.12 9.94 6.58
CA TRP A 227 -9.73 8.52 6.54
C TRP A 227 -10.66 7.66 5.68
N ARG A 228 -11.92 8.09 5.47
CA ARG A 228 -12.94 7.37 4.69
C ARG A 228 -12.88 7.67 3.20
N ASP A 229 -11.81 8.30 2.74
CA ASP A 229 -11.61 8.55 1.33
C ASP A 229 -11.49 7.21 0.57
N HIS A 230 -12.23 7.13 -0.54
CA HIS A 230 -12.43 5.92 -1.35
C HIS A 230 -12.84 4.66 -0.54
N PRO A 231 -13.99 4.68 0.17
CA PRO A 231 -14.36 3.61 1.08
C PRO A 231 -15.05 2.45 0.36
N MET A 232 -14.88 1.24 0.89
CA MET A 232 -15.66 0.06 0.51
C MET A 232 -16.19 -0.65 1.76
N ALA A 233 -17.44 -1.12 1.68
CA ALA A 233 -18.02 -1.99 2.69
C ALA A 233 -18.00 -3.44 2.24
N TRP A 234 -17.74 -4.32 3.20
CA TRP A 234 -17.63 -5.76 2.99
C TRP A 234 -18.52 -6.52 3.95
N THR A 235 -19.34 -7.40 3.40
CA THR A 235 -20.16 -8.33 4.16
C THR A 235 -19.66 -9.76 3.99
N THR A 236 -19.98 -10.62 4.95
CA THR A 236 -19.91 -12.08 4.73
C THR A 236 -20.88 -12.49 3.63
N THR A 237 -20.78 -13.73 3.14
CA THR A 237 -21.74 -14.34 2.22
C THR A 237 -23.16 -14.38 2.79
N GLU A 238 -23.35 -14.41 4.11
CA GLU A 238 -24.66 -14.31 4.76
C GLU A 238 -25.17 -12.85 4.88
N GLY A 239 -24.43 -11.87 4.36
CA GLY A 239 -24.82 -10.45 4.39
C GLY A 239 -24.55 -9.73 5.71
N ARG A 240 -23.72 -10.32 6.60
CA ARG A 240 -23.33 -9.68 7.86
C ARG A 240 -22.22 -8.65 7.62
N PRO A 241 -22.32 -7.41 8.14
CA PRO A 241 -21.24 -6.43 8.11
C PRO A 241 -19.95 -7.00 8.72
N ALA A 242 -18.86 -6.97 7.96
CA ALA A 242 -17.61 -7.63 8.36
C ALA A 242 -16.40 -6.70 8.31
N ALA A 243 -16.28 -5.87 7.27
CA ALA A 243 -15.16 -4.93 7.17
C ALA A 243 -15.54 -3.64 6.44
N LEU A 244 -14.81 -2.57 6.75
CA LEU A 244 -14.72 -1.33 6.00
C LEU A 244 -13.26 -1.17 5.58
N THR A 245 -13.03 -0.94 4.30
CA THR A 245 -11.69 -0.61 3.79
C THR A 245 -11.72 0.79 3.21
N SER A 246 -10.63 1.53 3.34
CA SER A 246 -10.46 2.85 2.72
C SER A 246 -9.03 3.02 2.26
N ALA A 247 -8.77 3.98 1.37
CA ALA A 247 -7.42 4.26 0.92
C ALA A 247 -7.16 5.77 0.83
N PRO A 248 -7.20 6.49 1.95
CA PRO A 248 -6.97 7.92 1.91
C PRO A 248 -5.56 8.28 1.43
N TYR A 249 -5.43 9.47 0.87
CA TYR A 249 -4.12 10.12 0.64
C TYR A 249 -3.49 10.61 1.94
N LEU A 250 -4.26 10.66 3.03
CA LEU A 250 -3.73 10.93 4.36
C LEU A 250 -2.89 9.77 4.87
N ARG A 251 -1.83 10.14 5.60
CA ARG A 251 -1.01 9.15 6.28
C ARG A 251 -1.73 8.59 7.51
N PRO A 252 -1.49 7.31 7.87
CA PRO A 252 -2.18 6.67 8.98
C PRO A 252 -2.01 7.38 10.33
N GLU A 253 -0.84 8.00 10.57
CA GLU A 253 -0.59 8.74 11.81
C GLU A 253 -1.56 9.90 12.06
N HIS A 254 -2.16 10.46 11.00
CA HIS A 254 -3.11 11.57 11.13
C HIS A 254 -4.51 11.13 11.55
N VAL A 255 -4.81 9.83 11.42
CA VAL A 255 -6.16 9.28 11.64
C VAL A 255 -6.17 8.19 12.71
N ALA A 256 -4.99 7.76 13.19
CA ALA A 256 -4.84 6.70 14.18
C ALA A 256 -5.64 6.94 15.46
N THR A 257 -5.53 8.13 16.06
CA THR A 257 -6.25 8.47 17.30
C THR A 257 -7.77 8.43 17.11
N GLU A 258 -8.27 8.90 15.97
CA GLU A 258 -9.71 8.81 15.66
C GLU A 258 -10.15 7.35 15.55
N LEU A 259 -9.37 6.51 14.84
CA LEU A 259 -9.67 5.10 14.64
C LEU A 259 -9.59 4.28 15.93
N ASP A 260 -8.65 4.60 16.83
CA ASP A 260 -8.55 4.01 18.17
C ASP A 260 -9.80 4.34 19.00
N ILE A 261 -10.23 5.61 18.98
CA ILE A 261 -11.46 6.04 19.67
C ILE A 261 -12.68 5.33 19.06
N LEU A 262 -12.78 5.23 17.74
CA LEU A 262 -13.91 4.59 17.07
C LEU A 262 -14.00 3.10 17.40
N THR A 263 -12.87 2.38 17.40
CA THR A 263 -12.83 0.94 17.65
C THR A 263 -12.92 0.59 19.13
N SER A 264 -12.51 1.46 20.05
CA SER A 264 -12.69 1.24 21.50
C SER A 264 -14.16 1.24 21.96
N ARG A 265 -15.09 1.70 21.11
CA ARG A 265 -16.54 1.67 21.40
C ARG A 265 -17.16 0.27 21.34
N ASP A 266 -16.48 -0.69 20.74
CA ASP A 266 -16.95 -2.08 20.64
C ASP A 266 -15.76 -3.03 20.52
N GLU A 267 -15.58 -3.92 21.51
CA GLU A 267 -14.46 -4.85 21.61
C GLU A 267 -14.31 -5.80 20.40
N ARG A 268 -15.39 -5.98 19.63
CA ARG A 268 -15.37 -6.79 18.41
C ARG A 268 -14.69 -6.08 17.27
N LEU A 269 -14.50 -4.76 17.34
CA LEU A 269 -13.86 -3.99 16.29
C LEU A 269 -12.34 -3.96 16.47
N ALA A 270 -11.65 -3.97 15.35
CA ALA A 270 -10.23 -3.65 15.27
C ALA A 270 -9.98 -2.84 14.00
N TRP A 271 -8.85 -2.16 13.98
CA TRP A 271 -8.36 -1.49 12.78
C TRP A 271 -6.86 -1.71 12.59
N ILE A 272 -6.42 -1.60 11.34
CA ILE A 272 -5.03 -1.69 10.91
C ILE A 272 -4.82 -0.77 9.72
N SER A 273 -3.57 -0.34 9.51
CA SER A 273 -3.16 0.39 8.32
C SER A 273 -1.97 -0.27 7.62
N GLY A 274 -1.89 -0.07 6.30
CA GLY A 274 -0.78 -0.47 5.44
C GLY A 274 -0.13 0.73 4.75
N ALA A 275 1.01 0.48 4.12
CA ALA A 275 1.74 1.45 3.31
C ALA A 275 0.97 1.83 2.04
N ASP A 276 0.49 0.89 1.22
CA ASP A 276 -0.23 1.22 -0.03
C ASP A 276 -1.67 0.66 -0.07
N GLY A 277 -2.64 1.51 -0.43
CA GLY A 277 -4.04 1.17 -0.70
C GLY A 277 -4.23 0.24 -1.90
N TRP A 278 -5.42 -0.36 -2.06
CA TRP A 278 -5.75 -1.26 -3.18
C TRP A 278 -5.35 -0.74 -4.57
N TYR A 279 -5.51 0.57 -4.77
CA TYR A 279 -5.20 1.26 -6.03
C TYR A 279 -3.89 2.08 -5.99
N GLY A 280 -3.06 1.98 -4.95
CA GLY A 280 -1.76 2.64 -4.91
C GLY A 280 -1.83 4.18 -4.98
N PHE A 281 -1.00 4.83 -5.82
CA PHE A 281 -0.92 6.29 -5.97
C PHE A 281 -0.67 7.07 -4.66
N HIS A 282 0.21 6.56 -3.80
CA HIS A 282 0.51 7.16 -2.49
C HIS A 282 -0.68 7.20 -1.51
N THR A 283 -1.67 6.34 -1.73
CA THR A 283 -2.73 6.14 -0.74
C THR A 283 -2.36 5.06 0.25
N HIS A 284 -2.90 5.15 1.46
CA HIS A 284 -2.62 4.23 2.54
C HIS A 284 -3.81 3.34 2.82
N GLN A 285 -3.61 2.02 2.85
CA GLN A 285 -4.73 1.11 3.14
C GLN A 285 -5.14 1.27 4.60
N ILE A 286 -6.41 1.56 4.85
CA ILE A 286 -7.02 1.44 6.18
C ILE A 286 -8.04 0.31 6.12
N VAL A 287 -8.05 -0.54 7.14
CA VAL A 287 -9.09 -1.56 7.30
C VAL A 287 -9.61 -1.52 8.72
N ILE A 288 -10.93 -1.42 8.87
CA ILE A 288 -11.65 -1.62 10.13
C ILE A 288 -12.51 -2.86 9.98
N TRP A 289 -12.48 -3.79 10.91
CA TRP A 289 -13.19 -5.05 10.78
C TRP A 289 -13.72 -5.59 12.09
N ARG A 290 -14.58 -6.61 11.97
CA ARG A 290 -15.06 -7.42 13.08
C ARG A 290 -14.16 -8.62 13.34
N ARG A 291 -13.45 -8.59 14.46
CA ARG A 291 -12.55 -9.66 14.94
C ARG A 291 -13.28 -10.97 15.14
N ASP A 292 -14.52 -10.92 15.59
CA ASP A 292 -15.34 -12.12 15.83
C ASP A 292 -15.81 -12.79 14.54
N LEU A 293 -15.74 -12.09 13.39
CA LEU A 293 -16.09 -12.64 12.08
C LEU A 293 -14.87 -13.04 11.27
N LEU A 294 -13.84 -12.19 11.25
CA LEU A 294 -12.69 -12.36 10.35
C LEU A 294 -11.40 -12.72 11.09
N GLY A 295 -11.41 -12.78 12.42
CA GLY A 295 -10.21 -13.03 13.22
C GLY A 295 -9.17 -11.93 13.03
N ARG A 296 -7.95 -12.34 12.69
CA ARG A 296 -6.85 -11.45 12.33
C ARG A 296 -6.85 -11.26 10.82
N ILE A 297 -6.74 -10.01 10.37
CA ILE A 297 -6.68 -9.68 8.95
C ILE A 297 -5.31 -9.12 8.55
N ASP A 298 -4.98 -9.25 7.27
CA ASP A 298 -3.82 -8.61 6.64
C ASP A 298 -4.23 -7.38 5.81
N THR A 299 -3.24 -6.50 5.57
CA THR A 299 -3.36 -5.31 4.73
C THR A 299 -3.15 -5.64 3.26
N ALA A 300 -3.47 -4.67 2.39
CA ALA A 300 -3.27 -4.78 0.95
C ALA A 300 -1.82 -5.10 0.57
N ASP A 301 -0.83 -4.52 1.25
CA ASP A 301 0.59 -4.72 0.91
C ASP A 301 1.05 -6.15 1.12
N ARG A 302 0.68 -6.77 2.24
CA ARG A 302 1.06 -8.15 2.52
C ARG A 302 0.54 -9.11 1.46
N ILE A 303 -0.69 -8.88 1.00
CA ILE A 303 -1.29 -9.68 -0.08
C ILE A 303 -0.67 -9.32 -1.42
N ARG A 304 -0.38 -8.05 -1.67
CA ARG A 304 0.27 -7.59 -2.90
C ARG A 304 1.65 -8.21 -3.05
N ASP A 305 2.43 -8.28 -1.97
CA ASP A 305 3.74 -8.93 -1.95
C ASP A 305 3.63 -10.41 -2.30
N ALA A 306 2.62 -11.12 -1.75
CA ALA A 306 2.34 -12.50 -2.10
C ALA A 306 1.95 -12.66 -3.59
N VAL A 307 1.08 -11.80 -4.11
CA VAL A 307 0.66 -11.79 -5.53
C VAL A 307 1.83 -11.48 -6.46
N GLN A 308 2.64 -10.46 -6.16
CA GLN A 308 3.82 -10.10 -6.96
C GLN A 308 4.85 -11.22 -6.98
N THR A 309 5.07 -11.87 -5.84
CA THR A 309 5.95 -13.04 -5.74
C THR A 309 5.44 -14.17 -6.65
N ALA A 310 4.14 -14.43 -6.66
CA ALA A 310 3.53 -15.48 -7.46
C ALA A 310 3.47 -15.18 -8.97
N LEU A 311 3.38 -13.91 -9.36
CA LEU A 311 3.38 -13.49 -10.77
C LEU A 311 4.80 -13.37 -11.35
N SER A 312 5.84 -13.31 -10.53
CA SER A 312 7.23 -13.16 -10.96
C SER A 312 7.75 -14.28 -11.91
N PRO A 313 7.35 -15.56 -11.80
CA PRO A 313 7.72 -16.59 -12.77
C PRO A 313 6.92 -16.52 -14.09
N ALA A 314 5.73 -15.91 -14.09
CA ALA A 314 4.81 -15.89 -15.24
C ALA A 314 5.08 -14.75 -16.24
N ILE A 315 6.01 -13.83 -15.91
CA ILE A 315 6.38 -12.67 -16.74
C ILE A 315 7.71 -12.92 -17.49
N ALA A 316 8.33 -14.09 -17.32
CA ALA A 316 9.45 -14.49 -18.15
C ALA A 316 8.98 -14.60 -19.62
N PRO A 317 9.69 -13.99 -20.59
CA PRO A 317 9.32 -14.09 -21.99
C PRO A 317 9.30 -15.58 -22.41
N PRO A 318 8.34 -16.00 -23.25
CA PRO A 318 8.31 -17.37 -23.74
C PRO A 318 9.52 -17.55 -24.67
N GLY A 319 10.53 -18.28 -24.21
CA GLY A 319 11.62 -18.76 -25.04
C GLY A 319 13.02 -18.43 -24.49
N THR A 320 13.54 -19.34 -23.69
CA THR A 320 14.95 -19.74 -23.70
C THR A 320 14.98 -21.21 -23.30
N THR A 321 14.74 -22.08 -24.29
CA THR A 321 15.29 -23.44 -24.31
C THR A 321 16.67 -23.40 -24.91
#